data_AF-A0A2E4Z0U5-F1
#
_entry.id   AF-A0A2E4Z0U5-F1
#
_cell.length_a   1.000
_cell.length_b   1.000
_cell.length_c   1.000
_cell.angle_alpha   90.00
_cell.angle_beta   90.00
_cell.angle_gamma   90.00
#
_symmetry.space_group_name_H-M   'P 1'
#
loop_
_entity.id
_entity.type
_entity.pdbx_description
1 polymer ?
#
loop_
_entity_poly.entity_id
_entity_poly.type
_entity_poly.pdbx_seq_one_letter_code
_entity_poly.pdbx_strand_id
1 'polypeptide(L)'
;MPVADLLTTFFKAKTDQLALCDQLEEIADSLPDRVNRQKCLYAAAALAPMIRKVHQFEEELLFPKLAVLMIGEPTSAKTLERLRFEHCEDECFAEELSEALLDLGRGREDINVEATAYMLRGFFEAVRRHIAAEQEIVQRYTH
;
A
#
# COMPACT_ATOMS: atom_id res chain seq x y z
N MET A 1 21.24 -5.39 9.43
CA MET A 1 20.09 -6.16 9.93
C MET A 1 20.22 -7.61 9.46
N PRO A 2 20.09 -8.61 10.34
CA PRO A 2 19.97 -10.03 9.98
C PRO A 2 18.78 -10.29 9.04
N VAL A 3 18.87 -11.32 8.20
CA VAL A 3 17.78 -11.67 7.24
C VAL A 3 16.49 -12.02 7.98
N ALA A 4 16.56 -12.75 9.10
CA ALA A 4 15.37 -13.10 9.89
C ALA A 4 14.63 -11.86 10.42
N ASP A 5 15.36 -10.85 10.92
CA ASP A 5 14.78 -9.60 11.42
C ASP A 5 14.17 -8.78 10.29
N LEU A 6 14.81 -8.78 9.12
CA LEU A 6 14.31 -8.12 7.91
C LEU A 6 12.99 -8.74 7.45
N LEU A 7 12.91 -10.07 7.38
CA LEU A 7 11.70 -10.79 7.02
C LEU A 7 10.57 -10.56 8.02
N THR A 8 10.89 -10.58 9.32
CA THR A 8 9.92 -10.28 10.38
C THR A 8 9.35 -8.87 10.21
N THR A 9 10.21 -7.89 9.92
CA THR A 9 9.80 -6.51 9.68
C THR A 9 8.93 -6.39 8.43
N PHE A 10 9.32 -7.06 7.34
CA PHE A 10 8.54 -7.10 6.09
C PHE A 10 7.14 -7.67 6.30
N PHE A 11 7.01 -8.87 6.86
CA PHE A 11 5.69 -9.49 7.06
C PHE A 11 4.82 -8.70 8.04
N LYS A 12 5.44 -8.04 9.04
CA LYS A 12 4.72 -7.12 9.92
C LYS A 12 4.19 -5.91 9.15
N ALA A 13 5.01 -5.27 8.32
CA ALA A 13 4.60 -4.16 7.47
C ALA A 13 3.45 -4.55 6.51
N LYS A 14 3.53 -5.72 5.89
CA LYS A 14 2.44 -6.24 5.03
C LYS A 14 1.14 -6.47 5.79
N THR A 15 1.24 -7.01 7.01
CA THR A 15 0.07 -7.14 7.89
C THR A 15 -0.59 -5.79 8.17
N ASP A 16 0.22 -4.76 8.44
CA ASP A 16 -0.27 -3.42 8.74
C ASP A 16 -0.91 -2.74 7.51
N GLN A 17 -0.32 -2.92 6.31
CA GLN A 17 -0.92 -2.45 5.05
C GLN A 17 -2.26 -3.14 4.76
N LEU A 18 -2.35 -4.46 4.96
CA LEU A 18 -3.62 -5.19 4.78
C LEU A 18 -4.71 -4.70 5.74
N ALA A 19 -4.36 -4.45 7.01
CA ALA A 19 -5.29 -3.88 7.98
C ALA A 19 -5.76 -2.46 7.60
N LEU A 20 -4.92 -1.68 6.91
CA LEU A 20 -5.34 -0.40 6.33
C LEU A 20 -6.28 -0.63 5.14
N CYS A 21 -5.99 -1.58 4.23
CA CYS A 21 -6.87 -1.93 3.13
C CYS A 21 -8.27 -2.33 3.62
N ASP A 22 -8.37 -3.11 4.70
CA ASP A 22 -9.64 -3.50 5.29
C ASP A 22 -10.43 -2.28 5.81
N GLN A 23 -9.75 -1.30 6.41
CA GLN A 23 -10.38 -0.05 6.83
C GLN A 23 -10.88 0.79 5.64
N LEU A 24 -10.13 0.83 4.53
CA LEU A 24 -10.54 1.53 3.32
C LEU A 24 -11.76 0.85 2.67
N GLU A 25 -11.79 -0.48 2.68
CA GLU A 25 -12.94 -1.27 2.19
C GLU A 25 -14.18 -1.03 3.04
N GLU A 26 -14.06 -1.01 4.37
CA GLU A 26 -15.17 -0.65 5.26
C GLU A 26 -15.71 0.75 4.99
N ILE A 27 -14.84 1.72 4.65
CA ILE A 27 -15.28 3.05 4.24
C ILE A 27 -16.03 2.95 2.92
N ALA A 28 -15.44 2.32 1.89
CA ALA A 28 -16.03 2.20 0.56
C ALA A 28 -17.41 1.50 0.59
N ASP A 29 -17.57 0.47 1.40
CA ASP A 29 -18.84 -0.27 1.57
C ASP A 29 -19.93 0.55 2.28
N SER A 30 -19.54 1.60 2.99
CA SER A 30 -20.48 2.52 3.65
C SER A 30 -20.96 3.66 2.76
N LEU A 31 -20.35 3.87 1.60
CA LEU A 31 -20.66 4.96 0.69
C LEU A 31 -21.72 4.56 -0.36
N PRO A 32 -22.59 5.49 -0.79
CA PRO A 32 -22.70 6.88 -0.33
C PRO A 32 -23.56 7.06 0.94
N ASP A 33 -24.30 6.02 1.34
CA ASP A 33 -25.41 6.13 2.27
C ASP A 33 -25.03 6.51 3.71
N ARG A 34 -23.83 6.12 4.16
CA ARG A 34 -23.38 6.25 5.56
C ARG A 34 -21.92 6.68 5.68
N VAL A 35 -21.63 7.92 5.33
CA VAL A 35 -20.30 8.51 5.49
C VAL A 35 -19.88 8.53 6.97
N ASN A 36 -18.94 7.66 7.35
CA ASN A 36 -18.27 7.73 8.65
C ASN A 36 -17.09 8.71 8.60
N ARG A 37 -17.36 9.99 8.92
CA ARG A 37 -16.37 11.07 8.87
C ARG A 37 -15.11 10.79 9.70
N GLN A 38 -15.27 10.20 10.87
CA GLN A 38 -14.15 9.91 11.76
C GLN A 38 -13.22 8.85 11.15
N LYS A 39 -13.77 7.78 10.57
CA LYS A 39 -12.97 6.78 9.84
C LYS A 39 -12.25 7.40 8.65
N CYS A 40 -12.92 8.29 7.90
CA CYS A 40 -12.31 8.98 6.76
C CYS A 40 -11.10 9.83 7.19
N LEU A 41 -11.24 10.61 8.27
CA LEU A 41 -10.14 11.43 8.80
C LEU A 41 -8.96 10.59 9.29
N TYR A 42 -9.21 9.47 9.96
CA TYR A 42 -8.15 8.57 10.39
C TYR A 42 -7.43 7.91 9.21
N ALA A 43 -8.18 7.41 8.23
CA ALA A 43 -7.62 6.82 7.02
C ALA A 43 -6.79 7.85 6.23
N ALA A 44 -7.30 9.08 6.05
CA ALA A 44 -6.59 10.16 5.38
C ALA A 44 -5.24 10.50 6.05
N ALA A 45 -5.19 10.49 7.38
CA ALA A 45 -3.96 10.78 8.11
C ALA A 45 -2.95 9.63 8.08
N ALA A 46 -3.41 8.39 7.91
CA ALA A 46 -2.59 7.19 7.98
C ALA A 46 -2.07 6.73 6.61
N LEU A 47 -2.86 6.89 5.55
CA LEU A 47 -2.68 6.25 4.26
C LEU A 47 -1.33 6.58 3.59
N ALA A 48 -1.14 7.82 3.12
CA ALA A 48 0.09 8.18 2.42
C ALA A 48 1.37 7.98 3.28
N PRO A 49 1.40 8.35 4.58
CA PRO A 49 2.56 8.08 5.42
C PRO A 49 2.89 6.60 5.60
N MET A 50 1.89 5.73 5.69
CA MET A 50 2.10 4.29 5.84
C MET A 50 2.71 3.70 4.57
N ILE A 51 2.12 3.98 3.41
CA ILE A 51 2.58 3.44 2.12
C ILE A 51 4.03 3.83 1.85
N ARG A 52 4.35 5.12 1.95
CA ARG A 52 5.71 5.64 1.77
C ARG A 52 6.72 4.99 2.71
N LYS A 53 6.36 4.82 3.99
CA LYS A 53 7.25 4.22 4.98
C LYS A 53 7.57 2.76 4.64
N VAL A 54 6.59 2.00 4.16
CA VAL A 54 6.79 0.60 3.76
C VAL A 54 7.65 0.51 2.51
N HIS A 55 7.34 1.30 1.48
CA HIS A 55 8.14 1.32 0.25
C HIS A 55 9.58 1.77 0.50
N GLN A 56 9.79 2.79 1.33
CA GLN A 56 11.14 3.21 1.72
C GLN A 56 11.92 2.07 2.40
N PHE A 57 11.29 1.37 3.33
CA PHE A 57 11.89 0.20 3.98
C PHE A 57 12.26 -0.89 2.94
N GLU A 58 11.37 -1.15 1.99
CA GLU A 58 11.58 -2.15 0.95
C GLU A 58 12.74 -1.77 0.04
N GLU A 59 12.76 -0.54 -0.46
CA GLU A 59 13.76 -0.09 -1.40
C GLU A 59 15.15 0.08 -0.78
N GLU A 60 15.21 0.53 0.48
CA GLU A 60 16.48 0.77 1.17
C GLU A 60 17.07 -0.50 1.80
N LEU A 61 16.24 -1.44 2.25
CA LEU A 61 16.70 -2.62 3.00
C LEU A 61 16.37 -3.96 2.35
N LEU A 62 15.14 -4.14 1.84
CA LEU A 62 14.71 -5.43 1.29
C LEU A 62 15.26 -5.68 -0.12
N PHE A 63 15.05 -4.75 -1.04
CA PHE A 63 15.43 -4.88 -2.45
C PHE A 63 16.94 -5.07 -2.64
N PRO A 64 17.83 -4.39 -1.90
CA PRO A 64 19.26 -4.69 -1.97
C PRO A 64 19.60 -6.12 -1.54
N LYS A 65 18.84 -6.69 -0.58
CA LYS A 65 19.03 -8.09 -0.17
C LYS A 65 18.48 -9.06 -1.20
N LEU A 66 17.29 -8.80 -1.74
CA LEU A 66 16.72 -9.60 -2.83
C LEU A 66 17.63 -9.58 -4.07
N ALA A 67 18.21 -8.43 -4.42
CA ALA A 67 19.16 -8.33 -5.53
C ALA A 67 20.37 -9.27 -5.37
N VAL A 68 20.86 -9.46 -4.14
CA VAL A 68 21.95 -10.42 -3.84
C VAL A 68 21.46 -11.86 -3.88
N LEU A 69 20.27 -12.15 -3.37
CA LEU A 69 19.70 -13.50 -3.34
C LEU A 69 19.28 -13.99 -4.73
N MET A 70 18.89 -13.06 -5.60
CA MET A 70 18.50 -13.32 -6.99
C MET A 70 19.69 -13.24 -7.96
N ILE A 71 20.93 -13.29 -7.48
CA ILE A 71 22.11 -13.33 -8.36
C ILE A 71 22.02 -14.54 -9.28
N GLY A 72 22.06 -14.28 -10.60
CA GLY A 72 21.93 -15.31 -11.63
C GLY A 72 20.52 -15.43 -12.22
N GLU A 73 19.51 -14.79 -11.62
CA GLU A 73 18.17 -14.72 -12.21
C GLU A 73 18.10 -13.65 -13.30
N PRO A 74 17.86 -14.01 -14.58
CA PRO A 74 17.95 -13.08 -15.70
C PRO A 74 16.99 -11.88 -15.61
N THR A 75 15.88 -12.03 -14.89
CA THR A 75 14.82 -11.01 -14.78
C THR A 75 14.87 -10.21 -13.48
N SER A 76 15.79 -10.53 -12.55
CA SER A 76 15.84 -9.96 -11.21
C SER A 76 15.86 -8.43 -11.19
N ALA A 77 16.77 -7.81 -11.94
CA ALA A 77 16.89 -6.36 -12.02
C ALA A 77 15.60 -5.71 -12.57
N LYS A 78 15.01 -6.30 -13.62
CA LYS A 78 13.78 -5.80 -14.23
C LYS A 78 12.58 -5.95 -13.28
N THR A 79 12.53 -7.02 -12.49
CA THR A 79 11.49 -7.21 -11.47
C THR A 79 11.58 -6.14 -10.38
N LEU A 80 12.79 -5.89 -9.84
CA LEU A 80 12.96 -4.86 -8.80
C LEU A 80 12.71 -3.45 -9.33
N GLU A 81 13.10 -3.16 -10.58
CA GLU A 81 12.79 -1.88 -11.23
C GLU A 81 11.28 -1.69 -11.43
N ARG A 82 10.57 -2.74 -11.84
CA ARG A 82 9.10 -2.69 -11.96
C ARG A 82 8.43 -2.41 -10.62
N LEU A 83 8.84 -3.08 -9.54
CA LEU A 83 8.28 -2.86 -8.20
C LEU A 83 8.47 -1.40 -7.75
N ARG A 84 9.63 -0.80 -8.01
CA ARG A 84 9.88 0.62 -7.72
C ARG A 84 8.99 1.57 -8.51
N PHE A 85 8.69 1.22 -9.76
CA PHE A 85 7.74 1.98 -10.57
C PHE A 85 6.32 1.87 -10.02
N GLU A 86 5.89 0.66 -9.69
CA GLU A 86 4.60 0.38 -9.04
C GLU A 86 4.48 1.15 -7.70
N HIS A 87 5.55 1.21 -6.89
CA HIS A 87 5.60 2.02 -5.67
C HIS A 87 5.34 3.51 -5.91
N CYS A 88 5.90 4.08 -6.98
CA CYS A 88 5.69 5.48 -7.32
C CYS A 88 4.22 5.76 -7.68
N GLU A 89 3.59 4.86 -8.43
CA GLU A 89 2.16 4.94 -8.77
C GLU A 89 1.28 4.82 -7.51
N ASP A 90 1.57 3.83 -6.66
CA ASP A 90 0.85 3.60 -5.42
C ASP A 90 1.00 4.78 -4.44
N GLU A 91 2.18 5.41 -4.33
CA GLU A 91 2.39 6.58 -3.48
C GLU A 91 1.61 7.80 -3.98
N CYS A 92 1.66 8.11 -5.28
CA CYS A 92 0.87 9.19 -5.86
C CYS A 92 -0.63 8.97 -5.64
N PHE A 93 -1.12 7.74 -5.86
CA PHE A 93 -2.53 7.44 -5.67
C PHE A 93 -2.92 7.50 -4.19
N ALA A 94 -2.05 7.07 -3.27
CA ALA A 94 -2.27 7.19 -1.85
C ALA A 94 -2.40 8.65 -1.39
N GLU A 95 -1.64 9.59 -1.99
CA GLU A 95 -1.76 11.03 -1.72
C GLU A 95 -3.12 11.57 -2.17
N GLU A 96 -3.49 11.34 -3.43
CA GLU A 96 -4.78 11.78 -3.98
C GLU A 96 -5.96 11.23 -3.16
N LEU A 97 -5.89 9.96 -2.79
CA LEU A 97 -6.94 9.31 -2.00
C LEU A 97 -6.97 9.83 -0.56
N SER A 98 -5.82 10.19 0.02
CA SER A 98 -5.76 10.81 1.34
C SER A 98 -6.45 12.17 1.34
N GLU A 99 -6.29 12.96 0.27
CA GLU A 99 -6.99 14.25 0.10
C GLU A 99 -8.51 14.05 -0.04
N ALA A 100 -8.93 13.10 -0.88
CA ALA A 100 -10.35 12.78 -1.05
C ALA A 100 -11.01 12.33 0.26
N LEU A 101 -10.33 11.48 1.05
CA LEU A 101 -10.79 11.05 2.37
C LEU A 101 -10.82 12.18 3.38
N LEU A 102 -9.86 13.11 3.33
CA LEU A 102 -9.82 14.28 4.20
C LEU A 102 -11.01 15.20 3.95
N ASP A 103 -11.30 15.46 2.68
CA ASP A 103 -12.43 16.28 2.27
C ASP A 103 -13.75 15.60 2.66
N LEU A 104 -13.86 14.28 2.43
CA LEU A 104 -15.04 13.49 2.82
C LEU A 104 -15.25 13.51 4.34
N GLY A 105 -14.15 13.40 5.11
CA GLY A 105 -14.15 13.50 6.57
C GLY A 105 -14.55 14.88 7.09
N ARG A 106 -14.18 15.95 6.37
CA ARG A 106 -14.61 17.34 6.68
C ARG A 106 -16.06 17.62 6.29
N GLY A 107 -16.65 16.77 5.46
CA GLY A 107 -18.03 16.90 5.00
C GLY A 107 -18.22 18.06 4.02
N ARG A 108 -17.27 18.27 3.10
CA ARG A 108 -17.49 19.23 2.00
C ARG A 108 -18.67 18.79 1.13
N GLU A 109 -19.47 19.75 0.69
CA GLU A 109 -20.74 19.51 -0.01
C GLU A 109 -20.56 19.19 -1.51
N ASP A 110 -19.38 19.46 -2.08
CA ASP A 110 -19.05 19.34 -3.50
C ASP A 110 -18.30 18.04 -3.87
N ILE A 111 -18.18 17.09 -2.94
CA ILE A 111 -17.47 15.84 -3.18
C ILE A 111 -18.34 14.84 -3.93
N ASN A 112 -17.78 14.27 -4.98
CA ASN A 112 -18.36 13.10 -5.62
C ASN A 112 -18.06 11.83 -4.81
N VAL A 113 -18.96 11.51 -3.88
CA VAL A 113 -18.83 10.37 -2.96
C VAL A 113 -18.71 9.03 -3.69
N GLU A 114 -19.43 8.86 -4.80
CA GLU A 114 -19.35 7.65 -5.65
C GLU A 114 -17.97 7.51 -6.29
N ALA A 115 -17.39 8.61 -6.78
CA ALA A 115 -16.03 8.60 -7.31
C ALA A 115 -15.01 8.25 -6.21
N THR A 116 -15.17 8.78 -4.99
CA THR A 116 -14.33 8.41 -3.85
C THR A 116 -14.44 6.92 -3.51
N ALA A 117 -15.65 6.35 -3.53
CA ALA A 117 -15.86 4.91 -3.32
C ALA A 117 -15.15 4.06 -4.40
N TYR A 118 -15.22 4.48 -5.66
CA TYR A 118 -14.51 3.82 -6.76
C TYR A 118 -12.98 3.89 -6.60
N MET A 119 -12.45 5.07 -6.24
CA MET A 119 -11.01 5.25 -5.98
C MET A 119 -10.53 4.37 -4.84
N LEU A 120 -11.28 4.29 -3.73
CA LEU A 120 -10.96 3.40 -2.60
C LEU A 120 -10.81 1.94 -3.06
N ARG A 121 -11.78 1.43 -3.83
CA ARG A 121 -11.76 0.06 -4.35
C ARG A 121 -10.57 -0.20 -5.26
N GLY A 122 -10.32 0.70 -6.21
CA GLY A 122 -9.15 0.58 -7.08
C GLY A 122 -7.84 0.51 -6.29
N PHE A 123 -7.70 1.36 -5.27
CA PHE A 123 -6.50 1.43 -4.46
C PHE A 123 -6.28 0.18 -3.59
N PHE A 124 -7.26 -0.20 -2.74
CA PHE A 124 -7.02 -1.32 -1.82
C PHE A 124 -6.86 -2.66 -2.57
N GLU A 125 -7.53 -2.84 -3.72
CA GLU A 125 -7.36 -4.03 -4.53
C GLU A 125 -5.97 -4.07 -5.19
N ALA A 126 -5.46 -2.93 -5.65
CA ALA A 126 -4.11 -2.82 -6.20
C ALA A 126 -3.05 -3.15 -5.15
N VAL A 127 -3.12 -2.53 -3.97
CA VAL A 127 -2.19 -2.78 -2.87
C VAL A 127 -2.23 -4.25 -2.44
N ARG A 128 -3.41 -4.86 -2.32
CA ARG A 128 -3.51 -6.30 -1.98
C ARG A 128 -2.81 -7.20 -3.01
N ARG A 129 -2.93 -6.89 -4.31
CA ARG A 129 -2.22 -7.63 -5.37
C ARG A 129 -0.71 -7.41 -5.32
N HIS A 130 -0.28 -6.18 -5.05
CA HIS A 130 1.13 -5.82 -4.89
C HIS A 130 1.77 -6.62 -3.75
N ILE A 131 1.14 -6.60 -2.56
CA ILE A 131 1.58 -7.36 -1.39
C ILE A 131 1.70 -8.85 -1.69
N ALA A 132 0.71 -9.44 -2.39
CA ALA A 132 0.76 -10.85 -2.75
C ALA A 132 1.95 -11.18 -3.67
N ALA A 133 2.23 -10.31 -4.65
CA ALA A 133 3.37 -10.48 -5.56
C ALA A 133 4.72 -10.38 -4.82
N GLU A 134 4.85 -9.44 -3.89
CA GLU A 134 6.08 -9.28 -3.10
C GLU A 134 6.29 -10.45 -2.14
N GLN A 135 5.23 -10.93 -1.48
CA GLN A 135 5.30 -12.10 -0.61
C GLN A 135 5.76 -13.34 -1.38
N GLU A 136 5.27 -13.54 -2.61
CA GLU A 136 5.71 -14.64 -3.47
C GLU A 136 7.21 -14.55 -3.78
N ILE A 137 7.71 -13.35 -4.12
CA ILE A 137 9.13 -13.11 -4.40
C ILE A 137 9.96 -13.38 -3.14
N VAL A 138 9.59 -12.79 -2.00
CA VAL A 138 10.32 -12.95 -0.74
C VAL A 138 10.39 -14.41 -0.35
N GLN A 139 9.26 -15.12 -0.37
CA GLN A 139 9.23 -16.55 -0.05
C GLN A 139 10.17 -17.33 -0.96
N ARG A 140 10.10 -17.13 -2.29
CA ARG A 140 10.93 -17.85 -3.27
C ARG A 140 12.44 -17.75 -3.02
N TYR A 141 12.93 -16.58 -2.61
CA TYR A 141 14.37 -16.30 -2.56
C TYR A 141 14.97 -16.27 -1.15
N THR A 142 14.17 -16.46 -0.09
CA THR A 142 14.65 -16.37 1.31
C THR A 142 14.51 -17.68 2.08
N HIS A 143 14.43 -18.81 1.35
CA HIS A 143 14.47 -20.17 1.89
C HIS A 143 15.86 -20.57 2.43
#